data_AF-A0A382F0B6-F1
#
_entry.id   AF-A0A382F0B6-F1
#
_cell.length_a   1.000
_cell.length_b   1.000
_cell.length_c   1.000
_cell.angle_alpha   90.00
_cell.angle_beta   90.00
_cell.angle_gamma   90.00
#
_symmetry.space_group_name_H-M   'P 1'
#
loop_
_entity.id
_entity.type
_entity.pdbx_description
1 polymer ?
#
loop_
_entity_poly.entity_id
_entity_poly.type
_entity_poly.pdbx_seq_one_letter_code
_entity_poly.pdbx_strand_id
1 'polypeptide(L)'
;MASGRGYAAPLMRLLDRYLIREWLVPFIICLSGFMILWIAFDLINGLDEFAGLGAAEIARFYWVTLPGHFFVVVPVALLLSLMYAINQHSRHHEFIAIRNAGVGMFRMSAPYLLVGVLLSAGLYWSNENWLPNGL
;
A
#
# COMPACT_ATOMS: atom_id res chain seq x y z
N MET A 1 -32.16 -20.39 26.37
CA MET A 1 -30.71 -20.43 26.14
C MET A 1 -30.46 -20.59 24.64
N ALA A 2 -30.37 -19.50 23.89
CA ALA A 2 -30.11 -19.55 22.45
C ALA A 2 -28.60 -19.37 22.21
N SER A 3 -28.01 -20.35 21.52
CA SER A 3 -26.60 -20.42 21.15
C SER A 3 -26.25 -19.32 20.14
N GLY A 4 -25.59 -18.26 20.59
CA GLY A 4 -25.11 -17.15 19.76
C GLY A 4 -23.71 -17.36 19.14
N ARG A 5 -23.24 -18.60 18.97
CA ARG A 5 -21.82 -18.90 18.65
C ARG A 5 -21.48 -18.94 17.15
N GLY A 6 -22.45 -18.82 16.24
CA GLY A 6 -22.21 -18.91 14.78
C GLY A 6 -21.82 -17.62 14.08
N TYR A 7 -22.16 -16.44 14.63
CA TYR A 7 -22.06 -15.16 13.91
C TYR A 7 -20.77 -14.37 14.16
N ALA A 8 -19.98 -14.72 15.18
CA ALA A 8 -18.77 -13.99 15.51
C ALA A 8 -17.69 -14.13 14.40
N ALA A 9 -17.43 -15.34 13.93
CA ALA A 9 -16.43 -15.60 12.88
C ALA A 9 -16.75 -14.90 11.52
N PRO A 10 -17.99 -14.93 10.99
CA PRO A 10 -18.30 -14.21 9.76
C PRO A 10 -18.26 -12.69 9.94
N LEU A 11 -18.66 -12.15 11.09
CA LEU A 11 -18.56 -10.72 11.39
C LEU A 11 -17.09 -10.27 11.44
N MET A 12 -16.22 -11.09 12.03
CA MET A 12 -14.78 -10.83 12.10
C MET A 12 -14.13 -10.76 10.71
N ARG A 13 -14.47 -11.70 9.82
CA ARG A 13 -14.03 -11.67 8.41
C ARG A 13 -14.54 -10.45 7.64
N LEU A 14 -15.74 -9.97 7.98
CA LEU A 14 -16.33 -8.79 7.35
C LEU A 14 -15.57 -7.51 7.76
N LEU A 15 -15.26 -7.37 9.05
CA LEU A 15 -14.51 -6.23 9.57
C LEU A 15 -13.10 -6.17 8.98
N ASP A 16 -12.37 -7.29 8.97
CA ASP A 16 -11.01 -7.34 8.42
C ASP A 16 -11.01 -6.94 6.93
N ARG A 17 -11.97 -7.47 6.17
CA ARG A 17 -12.14 -7.14 4.74
C ARG A 17 -12.50 -5.67 4.54
N TYR A 18 -13.32 -5.10 5.41
CA TYR A 18 -13.69 -3.69 5.35
C TYR A 18 -12.47 -2.79 5.57
N LEU A 19 -11.73 -3.00 6.65
CA LEU A 19 -10.53 -2.23 7.01
C LEU A 19 -9.47 -2.28 5.89
N ILE A 20 -9.23 -3.46 5.32
CA ILE A 20 -8.28 -3.62 4.20
C ILE A 20 -8.78 -2.92 2.95
N ARG A 21 -10.08 -3.05 2.61
CA ARG A 21 -10.64 -2.42 1.42
C ARG A 21 -10.58 -0.90 1.49
N GLU A 22 -10.85 -0.34 2.67
CA GLU A 22 -10.83 1.10 2.89
C GLU A 22 -9.41 1.65 2.89
N TRP A 23 -8.43 0.88 3.37
CA TRP A 23 -7.01 1.23 3.28
C TRP A 23 -6.41 1.03 1.87
N LEU A 24 -6.90 0.09 1.07
CA LEU A 24 -6.37 -0.15 -0.29
C LEU A 24 -6.52 1.06 -1.22
N VAL A 25 -7.61 1.82 -1.08
CA VAL A 25 -7.84 3.03 -1.90
C VAL A 25 -6.76 4.10 -1.66
N PRO A 26 -6.51 4.57 -0.43
CA PRO A 26 -5.44 5.53 -0.17
C PRO A 26 -4.06 4.93 -0.44
N PHE A 27 -3.85 3.63 -0.30
CA PHE A 27 -2.58 2.99 -0.68
C PHE A 27 -2.28 3.15 -2.17
N ILE A 28 -3.24 2.85 -3.05
CA ILE A 28 -3.09 3.01 -4.50
C ILE A 28 -2.91 4.49 -4.88
N ILE A 29 -3.62 5.39 -4.22
CA ILE A 29 -3.50 6.85 -4.46
C ILE A 29 -2.11 7.34 -4.04
N CYS A 30 -1.63 6.98 -2.85
CA CYS A 30 -0.29 7.35 -2.42
C CYS A 30 0.78 6.75 -3.34
N LEU A 31 0.67 5.47 -3.67
CA LEU A 31 1.62 4.77 -4.53
C LEU A 31 1.70 5.39 -5.93
N SER A 32 0.54 5.65 -6.56
CA SER A 32 0.50 6.31 -7.87
C SER A 32 0.97 7.76 -7.80
N GLY A 33 0.63 8.50 -6.74
CA GLY A 33 1.11 9.85 -6.50
C GLY A 33 2.64 9.92 -6.41
N PHE A 34 3.27 9.08 -5.59
CA PHE A 34 4.72 9.03 -5.48
C PHE A 34 5.40 8.57 -6.78
N MET A 35 4.78 7.65 -7.52
CA MET A 35 5.28 7.25 -8.83
C MET A 35 5.29 8.39 -9.84
N ILE A 36 4.19 9.13 -9.93
CA ILE A 36 4.08 10.29 -10.82
C ILE A 36 5.08 11.37 -10.41
N LEU A 37 5.21 11.62 -9.10
CA LEU A 37 6.20 12.56 -8.59
C LEU A 37 7.62 12.14 -8.98
N TRP A 38 7.97 10.86 -8.83
CA TRP A 38 9.28 10.36 -9.22
C TRP A 38 9.53 10.54 -10.72
N ILE A 39 8.59 10.14 -11.59
CA ILE A 39 8.70 10.32 -13.05
C ILE A 39 8.87 11.80 -13.40
N ALA A 40 8.10 12.69 -12.77
CA ALA A 40 8.20 14.12 -13.01
C ALA A 40 9.58 14.68 -12.60
N PHE A 41 10.09 14.27 -11.44
CA PHE A 41 11.43 14.65 -10.98
C PHE A 41 12.52 14.14 -11.92
N ASP A 42 12.44 12.88 -12.34
CA ASP A 42 13.40 12.27 -13.26
C ASP A 42 13.40 12.97 -14.62
N LEU A 43 12.21 13.23 -15.18
CA LEU A 43 12.07 13.92 -16.46
C LEU A 43 12.60 15.36 -16.43
N ILE A 44 12.38 16.09 -15.33
CA ILE A 44 12.88 17.47 -15.17
C ILE A 44 14.41 17.49 -15.04
N ASN A 45 14.99 16.54 -14.30
CA ASN A 45 16.44 16.48 -14.10
C ASN A 45 17.18 15.93 -15.35
N GLY A 46 16.54 15.04 -16.11
CA GLY A 46 17.09 14.42 -17.31
C GLY A 46 16.77 15.13 -18.62
N LEU A 47 16.26 16.37 -18.60
CA LEU A 47 15.81 17.09 -19.80
C LEU A 47 16.86 17.10 -20.93
N ASP A 48 18.14 17.27 -20.58
CA ASP A 48 19.25 17.28 -21.54
C ASP A 48 19.56 15.88 -22.09
N GLU A 49 19.32 14.84 -21.30
CA GLU A 49 19.55 13.43 -21.66
C GLU A 49 18.40 12.88 -22.53
N PHE A 50 17.20 13.43 -22.36
CA PHE A 50 16.03 13.14 -23.20
C PHE A 50 15.93 14.06 -24.44
N ALA A 51 16.81 15.05 -24.57
CA ALA A 51 16.82 15.98 -25.70
C ALA A 51 17.17 15.24 -27.01
N GLY A 52 16.15 14.95 -27.81
CA GLY A 52 16.29 14.26 -29.10
C GLY A 52 15.76 12.82 -29.11
N LEU A 53 15.28 12.30 -27.98
CA LEU A 53 14.59 11.01 -27.92
C LEU A 53 13.10 11.17 -28.26
N GLY A 54 12.55 10.17 -28.96
CA GLY A 54 11.12 10.09 -29.22
C GLY A 54 10.34 9.73 -27.96
N ALA A 55 9.05 10.09 -27.92
CA ALA A 55 8.16 9.77 -26.80
C ALA A 55 8.05 8.24 -26.56
N ALA A 56 8.24 7.43 -27.60
CA ALA A 56 8.23 5.97 -27.51
C ALA A 56 9.47 5.42 -26.78
N GLU A 57 10.65 5.98 -27.05
CA GLU A 57 11.90 5.63 -26.36
C GLU A 57 11.82 6.00 -24.88
N ILE A 58 11.30 7.18 -24.56
CA ILE A 58 11.09 7.64 -23.19
C ILE A 58 10.11 6.73 -22.44
N ALA A 59 8.98 6.36 -23.07
CA ALA A 59 8.02 5.44 -22.48
C ALA A 59 8.63 4.05 -22.22
N ARG A 60 9.47 3.55 -23.15
CA ARG A 60 10.18 2.27 -22.99
C ARG A 60 11.22 2.33 -21.87
N PHE A 61 11.95 3.44 -21.74
CA PHE A 61 12.88 3.67 -20.65
C PHE A 61 12.17 3.58 -19.30
N TYR A 62 11.07 4.33 -19.13
CA TYR A 62 10.31 4.26 -17.89
C TYR A 62 9.72 2.87 -17.65
N TRP A 63 9.24 2.16 -18.66
CA TRP A 63 8.70 0.81 -18.48
C TRP A 63 9.72 -0.17 -17.89
N VAL A 64 11.00 -0.06 -18.26
CA VAL A 64 12.09 -0.91 -17.75
C VAL A 64 12.55 -0.46 -16.36
N THR A 65 12.57 0.84 -16.10
CA THR A 65 13.10 1.44 -14.87
C THR A 65 12.07 1.52 -13.73
N LEU A 66 10.78 1.47 -14.05
CA LEU A 66 9.66 1.59 -13.10
C LEU A 66 9.64 0.50 -12.02
N PRO A 67 9.91 -0.80 -12.31
CA PRO A 67 9.92 -1.83 -11.28
C PRO A 67 10.97 -1.59 -10.18
N GLY A 68 12.16 -1.09 -10.53
CA GLY A 68 13.20 -0.78 -9.55
C GLY A 68 12.75 0.29 -8.55
N HIS A 69 12.12 1.34 -9.06
CA HIS A 69 11.59 2.44 -8.23
C HIS A 69 10.35 2.01 -7.43
N PHE A 70 9.56 1.08 -7.96
CA PHE A 70 8.38 0.54 -7.28
C PHE A 70 8.73 -0.04 -5.91
N PHE A 71 9.77 -0.86 -5.82
CA PHE A 71 10.15 -1.47 -4.55
C PHE A 71 10.64 -0.44 -3.51
N VAL A 72 11.19 0.70 -3.94
CA VAL A 72 11.62 1.77 -3.04
C VAL A 72 10.45 2.63 -2.57
N VAL A 73 9.46 2.87 -3.44
CA VAL A 73 8.30 3.72 -3.14
C VAL A 73 7.26 3.00 -2.26
N VAL A 74 7.10 1.69 -2.41
CA VAL A 74 6.08 0.90 -1.69
C VAL A 74 6.11 1.11 -0.16
N PRO A 75 7.27 1.04 0.54
CA PRO A 75 7.31 1.26 2.00
C PRO A 75 6.81 2.65 2.43
N VAL A 76 7.15 3.69 1.66
CA VAL A 76 6.75 5.08 1.93
C VAL A 76 5.24 5.24 1.69
N ALA A 77 4.73 4.71 0.58
CA ALA A 77 3.31 4.72 0.26
C ALA A 77 2.47 3.94 1.28
N LEU A 78 2.98 2.80 1.76
CA LEU A 78 2.36 1.98 2.80
C LEU A 78 2.21 2.76 4.09
N LEU A 79 3.28 3.40 4.56
CA LEU A 79 3.26 4.19 5.80
C LEU A 79 2.22 5.31 5.74
N LEU A 80 2.26 6.12 4.67
CA LEU A 80 1.39 7.31 4.55
C LEU A 80 -0.08 6.94 4.37
N SER A 81 -0.37 5.95 3.52
CA SER A 81 -1.74 5.47 3.34
C SER A 81 -2.33 4.83 4.59
N LEU A 82 -1.50 4.12 5.37
CA LEU A 82 -1.92 3.54 6.64
C LEU A 82 -2.23 4.62 7.68
N MET A 83 -1.37 5.64 7.77
CA MET A 83 -1.60 6.79 8.64
C MET A 83 -2.89 7.52 8.27
N TYR A 84 -3.15 7.68 6.96
CA TYR A 84 -4.39 8.25 6.45
C TYR A 84 -5.62 7.41 6.80
N ALA A 85 -5.59 6.09 6.57
CA ALA A 85 -6.73 5.21 6.87
C ALA A 85 -7.06 5.20 8.36
N ILE A 86 -6.05 5.08 9.24
CA ILE A 86 -6.23 5.14 10.69
C ILE A 86 -6.83 6.49 11.11
N ASN A 87 -6.36 7.59 10.52
CA ASN A 87 -6.93 8.92 10.77
C ASN A 87 -8.40 8.98 10.38
N GLN A 88 -8.78 8.45 9.21
CA GLN A 88 -10.17 8.44 8.75
C GLN A 88 -11.07 7.58 9.63
N HIS A 89 -10.66 6.37 10.02
CA HIS A 89 -11.44 5.55 10.96
C HIS A 89 -11.59 6.23 12.33
N SER A 90 -10.59 7.01 12.77
CA SER A 90 -10.68 7.80 13.99
C SER A 90 -11.67 8.96 13.86
N ARG A 91 -11.71 9.64 12.71
CA ARG A 91 -12.61 10.78 12.46
C ARG A 91 -14.07 10.37 12.35
N HIS A 92 -14.34 9.19 11.79
CA HIS A 92 -15.70 8.63 11.70
C HIS A 92 -16.11 7.86 12.97
N HIS A 93 -15.31 7.90 14.03
CA HIS A 93 -15.53 7.17 15.29
C HIS A 93 -15.72 5.65 15.13
N GLU A 94 -15.31 5.06 14.00
CA GLU A 94 -15.47 3.63 13.72
C GLU A 94 -14.64 2.79 14.69
N PHE A 95 -13.38 3.19 14.95
CA PHE A 95 -12.54 2.51 15.94
C PHE A 95 -13.14 2.55 17.34
N ILE A 96 -13.82 3.63 17.71
CA ILE A 96 -14.50 3.75 19.00
C ILE A 96 -15.72 2.83 19.04
N ALA A 97 -16.52 2.77 17.97
CA ALA A 97 -17.67 1.88 17.87
C ALA A 97 -17.26 0.40 17.97
N ILE A 98 -16.24 0.00 17.21
CA ILE A 98 -15.71 -1.38 17.22
C ILE A 98 -15.12 -1.73 18.60
N ARG A 99 -14.48 -0.76 19.28
CA ARG A 99 -13.95 -0.96 20.64
C ARG A 99 -15.08 -1.11 21.67
N ASN A 100 -16.14 -0.34 21.55
CA ASN A 100 -17.33 -0.46 22.39
C ASN A 100 -18.08 -1.80 22.17
N ALA A 101 -17.93 -2.41 20.99
CA ALA A 101 -18.41 -3.77 20.71
C ALA A 101 -17.53 -4.88 21.33
N GLY A 102 -16.50 -4.52 22.11
CA GLY A 102 -15.63 -5.47 22.84
C GLY A 102 -14.44 -6.00 22.03
N VAL A 103 -14.14 -5.44 20.86
CA VAL A 103 -12.97 -5.83 20.07
C VAL A 103 -11.74 -5.06 20.56
N GLY A 104 -10.68 -5.79 20.92
CA GLY A 104 -9.42 -5.19 21.38
C GLY A 104 -8.64 -4.48 20.27
N MET A 105 -7.88 -3.44 20.65
CA MET A 105 -7.08 -2.61 19.73
C MET A 105 -6.07 -3.45 18.91
N PHE A 106 -5.40 -4.41 19.55
CA PHE A 106 -4.47 -5.32 18.87
C PHE A 106 -5.10 -6.07 17.69
N ARG A 107 -6.39 -6.42 17.79
CA ARG A 107 -7.09 -7.13 16.71
C ARG A 107 -7.43 -6.20 15.54
N MET A 108 -7.70 -4.93 15.80
CA MET A 108 -7.89 -3.93 14.73
C MET A 108 -6.60 -3.68 13.95
N SER A 109 -5.44 -3.73 14.63
CA SER A 109 -4.13 -3.56 14.01
C SER A 109 -3.64 -4.80 13.26
N ALA A 110 -4.11 -6.01 13.64
CA ALA A 110 -3.70 -7.28 13.04
C ALA A 110 -3.84 -7.36 11.50
N PRO A 111 -4.95 -6.95 10.85
CA PRO A 111 -5.05 -7.00 9.39
C PRO A 111 -4.00 -6.12 8.70
N TYR A 112 -3.73 -4.93 9.22
CA TYR A 112 -2.71 -4.03 8.67
C TYR A 112 -1.30 -4.58 8.85
N LEU A 113 -1.00 -5.18 10.01
CA LEU A 113 0.28 -5.82 10.27
C LEU A 113 0.50 -7.03 9.36
N LEU A 114 -0.53 -7.85 9.15
CA LEU A 114 -0.48 -8.99 8.25
C LEU A 114 -0.18 -8.54 6.81
N VAL A 115 -0.85 -7.49 6.33
CA VAL A 115 -0.56 -6.90 5.02
C VAL A 115 0.87 -6.35 4.97
N GLY A 116 1.34 -5.68 6.01
CA GLY A 116 2.72 -5.18 6.10
C GLY A 116 3.76 -6.30 6.02
N VAL A 117 3.53 -7.41 6.72
CA VAL A 117 4.41 -8.60 6.66
C VAL A 117 4.38 -9.22 5.27
N LEU A 118 3.19 -9.38 4.66
CA LEU A 118 3.07 -9.93 3.30
C LEU A 118 3.77 -9.04 2.26
N LEU A 119 3.59 -7.72 2.35
CA LEU A 119 4.25 -6.77 1.47
C LEU A 119 5.76 -6.76 1.69
N SER A 120 6.24 -6.83 2.94
CA SER A 120 7.66 -6.91 3.25
C SER A 120 8.28 -8.21 2.73
N ALA A 121 7.61 -9.35 2.89
CA ALA A 121 8.06 -10.62 2.35
C ALA A 121 8.08 -10.61 0.81
N GLY A 122 7.05 -10.03 0.19
CA GLY A 122 6.97 -9.84 -1.26
C GLY A 122 8.07 -8.92 -1.80
N LEU A 123 8.37 -7.83 -1.09
CA LEU A 123 9.48 -6.93 -1.40
C LEU A 123 10.82 -7.65 -1.27
N TYR A 124 11.04 -8.36 -0.15
CA TYR A 124 12.27 -9.12 0.07
C TYR A 124 12.49 -10.16 -1.03
N TRP A 125 11.45 -10.93 -1.37
CA TRP A 125 11.53 -11.92 -2.46
C TRP A 125 11.78 -11.27 -3.83
N SER A 126 11.11 -10.16 -4.12
CA SER A 126 11.31 -9.45 -5.38
C SER A 126 12.71 -8.84 -5.43
N ASN A 127 13.19 -8.30 -4.32
CA ASN A 127 14.54 -7.75 -4.18
C ASN A 127 15.58 -8.84 -4.44
N GLU A 128 15.43 -10.01 -3.83
CA GLU A 128 16.34 -11.16 -4.02
C GLU A 128 16.31 -11.74 -5.44
N ASN A 129 15.20 -11.66 -6.18
CA ASN A 129 15.17 -12.18 -7.55
C ASN A 129 15.57 -11.14 -8.61
N TRP A 130 15.29 -9.85 -8.36
CA TRP A 130 15.44 -8.79 -9.35
C TRP A 130 16.75 -8.02 -9.19
N LEU A 131 17.22 -7.75 -7.96
CA LEU A 131 18.49 -7.05 -7.78
C LEU A 131 19.73 -7.87 -8.18
N PRO A 132 19.84 -9.20 -7.94
CA PRO A 132 21.00 -9.94 -8.41
C PRO A 132 20.99 -10.21 -9.92
N ASN A 133 19.89 -9.93 -10.64
CA ASN A 133 19.76 -10.14 -12.09
C ASN A 133 19.62 -8.83 -12.90
N GLY A 134 19.89 -7.66 -12.31
CA GLY A 134 20.05 -6.40 -13.02
C GLY A 134 20.58 -5.32 -12.07
N LEU A 135 21.82 -4.86 -12.15
CA LEU A 135 22.81 -4.82 -13.25
C LEU A 135 23.95 -5.85 -13.11
#